data_AF-A0A7S1T821-F1
#
_entry.id   AF-A0A7S1T821-F1
#
_cell.length_a   1.000
_cell.length_b   1.000
_cell.length_c   1.000
_cell.angle_alpha   90.00
_cell.angle_beta   90.00
_cell.angle_gamma   90.00
#
_symmetry.space_group_name_H-M   'P 1'
#
loop_
_entity.id
_entity.type
_entity.pdbx_description
1 polymer ?
#
loop_
_entity_poly.entity_id
_entity_poly.type
_entity_poly.pdbx_seq_one_letter_code
_entity_poly.pdbx_strand_id
1 'polypeptide(L)'
;KYPQEDAYRKYLSSNGGTCNASTAMEETEFHFSVVADKLWGALEIFAAFFTCPLFTESATEREMNAVESEHQKNLQSDTHRVYQLIKSICKEAGSSHPY
;
A
#
# COMPACT_ATOMS: atom_id res chain seq x y z
N LYS A 1 9.62 13.72 9.00
CA LYS A 1 11.09 13.71 9.23
C LYS A 1 11.91 13.53 7.94
N TYR A 2 11.40 12.81 6.93
CA TYR A 2 12.05 12.61 5.64
C TYR A 2 11.17 13.18 4.52
N PRO A 3 11.45 14.38 3.99
CA PRO A 3 10.58 15.07 3.02
C PRO A 3 10.73 14.56 1.58
N GLN A 4 11.81 13.82 1.29
CA GLN A 4 12.01 13.23 -0.02
C GLN A 4 11.12 11.98 -0.15
N GLU A 5 10.24 12.00 -1.13
CA GLU A 5 9.21 10.99 -1.35
C GLU A 5 9.76 9.57 -1.49
N ASP A 6 10.87 9.41 -2.21
CA ASP A 6 11.49 8.11 -2.46
C ASP A 6 12.60 7.77 -1.46
N ALA A 7 12.74 8.53 -0.36
CA ALA A 7 13.80 8.34 0.64
C ALA A 7 13.86 6.89 1.16
N TYR A 8 12.69 6.31 1.46
CA TYR A 8 12.61 4.95 1.99
C TYR A 8 13.05 3.90 0.96
N ARG A 9 12.50 3.96 -0.26
CA ARG A 9 12.87 3.04 -1.34
C ARG A 9 14.34 3.16 -1.70
N LYS A 10 14.87 4.39 -1.79
CA LYS A 10 16.30 4.64 -2.05
C LYS A 10 17.20 4.12 -0.94
N TYR A 11 16.79 4.28 0.32
CA TYR A 11 17.56 3.76 1.45
C TYR A 11 17.66 2.23 1.35
N LEU A 12 16.54 1.54 1.15
CA LEU A 12 16.51 0.09 1.05
C LEU A 12 17.31 -0.41 -0.16
N SER A 13 17.09 0.15 -1.35
CA SER A 13 17.79 -0.28 -2.56
C SER A 13 19.31 -0.09 -2.47
N SER A 14 19.76 0.96 -1.78
CA SER A 14 21.20 1.22 -1.57
C SER A 14 21.84 0.35 -0.48
N ASN A 15 21.03 -0.35 0.31
CA ASN A 15 21.46 -1.14 1.47
C ASN A 15 21.02 -2.61 1.37
N GLY A 16 20.83 -3.11 0.14
CA GLY A 16 20.51 -4.52 -0.12
C GLY A 16 19.13 -4.95 0.40
N GLY A 17 18.18 -4.02 0.42
CA GLY A 17 16.84 -4.22 0.95
C GLY A 17 15.72 -4.01 -0.06
N THR A 18 14.53 -4.45 0.32
CA THR A 18 13.28 -4.32 -0.44
C THR A 18 12.11 -4.07 0.51
N CYS A 19 11.00 -3.55 0.00
CA CYS A 19 9.77 -3.37 0.78
C CYS A 19 8.55 -3.67 -0.07
N ASN A 20 7.45 -4.01 0.59
CA ASN A 20 6.13 -4.04 -0.01
C ASN A 20 5.05 -3.71 1.03
N ALA A 21 3.83 -3.52 0.55
CA ALA A 21 2.65 -3.37 1.39
C ALA A 21 1.42 -3.95 0.69
N SER A 22 0.43 -4.35 1.48
CA SER A 22 -0.85 -4.83 0.97
C SER A 22 -1.99 -4.46 1.90
N THR A 23 -3.14 -4.15 1.33
CA THR A 23 -4.37 -3.85 2.08
C THR A 23 -5.38 -4.96 1.83
N ALA A 24 -5.76 -5.66 2.90
CA ALA A 24 -6.87 -6.59 2.93
C ALA A 24 -8.14 -5.89 3.47
N MET A 25 -9.17 -6.65 3.80
CA MET A 25 -10.45 -6.10 4.27
C MET A 25 -10.36 -5.46 5.66
N GLU A 26 -9.52 -6.00 6.54
CA GLU A 26 -9.47 -5.62 7.95
C GLU A 26 -8.08 -5.14 8.40
N GLU A 27 -7.08 -5.27 7.53
CA GLU A 27 -5.68 -4.98 7.85
C GLU A 27 -4.93 -4.38 6.67
N THR A 28 -3.94 -3.57 7.00
CA THR A 28 -2.91 -3.12 6.06
C THR A 28 -1.56 -3.57 6.59
N GLU A 29 -0.87 -4.39 5.82
CA GLU A 29 0.44 -4.92 6.14
C GLU A 29 1.52 -4.09 5.44
N PHE A 30 2.56 -3.71 6.19
CA PHE A 30 3.77 -3.11 5.65
C PHE A 30 4.98 -3.91 6.13
N HIS A 31 5.86 -4.31 5.20
CA HIS A 31 7.06 -5.06 5.56
C HIS A 31 8.26 -4.64 4.72
N PHE A 32 9.46 -4.91 5.25
CA PHE A 32 10.71 -4.70 4.54
C PHE A 32 11.79 -5.68 4.96
N SER A 33 12.79 -5.81 4.10
CA SER A 33 14.05 -6.48 4.40
C SER A 33 15.21 -5.53 4.13
N VAL A 34 16.30 -5.68 4.88
CA VAL A 34 17.55 -4.92 4.69
C VAL A 34 18.71 -5.69 5.33
N VAL A 35 19.95 -5.40 4.92
CA VAL A 35 21.14 -5.93 5.58
C VAL A 35 21.15 -5.53 7.06
N ALA A 36 21.51 -6.47 7.94
CA ALA A 36 21.39 -6.34 9.39
C ALA A 36 21.96 -5.03 9.97
N ASP A 37 23.15 -4.62 9.52
CA ASP A 37 23.84 -3.40 9.99
C ASP A 37 23.10 -2.10 9.63
N LYS A 38 22.09 -2.17 8.75
CA LYS A 38 21.30 -1.03 8.25
C LYS A 38 19.88 -1.03 8.80
N LEU A 39 19.53 -1.99 9.66
CA LEU A 39 18.20 -2.14 10.24
C LEU A 39 17.71 -0.85 10.92
N TRP A 40 18.53 -0.24 11.77
CA TRP A 40 18.12 0.93 12.56
C TRP A 40 17.75 2.13 11.69
N GLY A 41 18.52 2.41 10.63
CA GLY A 41 18.20 3.50 9.71
C GLY A 41 16.97 3.20 8.86
N ALA A 42 16.78 1.96 8.41
CA ALA A 42 15.57 1.56 7.70
C ALA A 42 14.33 1.65 8.60
N LEU A 43 14.44 1.19 9.85
CA LEU A 43 13.36 1.20 10.83
C LEU A 43 12.95 2.62 11.22
N GLU A 44 13.90 3.54 11.34
CA GLU A 44 13.61 4.95 11.65
C GLU A 44 12.77 5.62 10.55
N ILE A 45 13.12 5.38 9.27
CA ILE A 45 12.35 5.89 8.14
C ILE A 45 10.98 5.19 8.08
N PHE A 46 10.93 3.87 8.29
CA PHE A 46 9.70 3.09 8.32
C PHE A 46 8.73 3.59 9.40
N ALA A 47 9.20 3.86 10.61
CA ALA A 47 8.37 4.36 11.71
C ALA A 47 7.75 5.74 11.41
N ALA A 48 8.38 6.54 10.54
CA ALA A 48 7.84 7.82 10.11
C ALA A 48 6.50 7.69 9.37
N PHE A 49 6.24 6.54 8.72
CA PHE A 49 4.98 6.29 8.01
C PHE A 49 3.77 6.32 8.96
N PHE A 50 3.97 5.85 10.20
CA PHE A 50 2.90 5.73 11.20
C PHE A 50 2.83 6.92 12.15
N THR A 51 3.79 7.85 12.09
CA THR A 51 3.89 8.95 13.05
C THR A 51 3.77 10.33 12.40
N CYS A 52 4.26 10.51 11.17
CA CYS A 52 4.23 11.80 10.49
C CYS A 52 4.24 11.67 8.94
N PRO A 53 3.27 10.95 8.34
CA PRO A 53 3.13 10.91 6.89
C PRO A 53 2.82 12.31 6.35
N LEU A 54 3.37 12.64 5.17
CA LEU A 54 3.27 13.99 4.62
C LEU A 54 2.02 14.22 3.77
N PHE A 55 1.56 13.18 3.05
CA PHE A 55 0.43 13.24 2.12
C PHE A 55 0.42 14.51 1.25
N THR A 56 1.54 14.77 0.55
CA THR A 56 1.62 15.94 -0.34
C THR A 56 0.65 15.79 -1.51
N GLU A 57 0.12 16.92 -1.98
CA GLU A 57 -0.84 16.95 -3.08
C GLU A 57 -0.29 16.29 -4.35
N SER A 58 0.94 16.65 -4.74
CA SER A 58 1.60 16.10 -5.93
C SER A 58 1.92 14.60 -5.87
N ALA A 59 2.13 14.05 -4.67
CA ALA A 59 2.30 12.61 -4.49
C ALA A 59 0.95 11.91 -4.54
N THR A 60 -0.08 12.50 -3.93
CA THR A 60 -1.44 11.98 -3.88
C THR A 60 -2.02 11.84 -5.29
N GLU A 61 -1.86 12.85 -6.15
CA GLU A 61 -2.33 12.80 -7.54
C GLU A 61 -1.67 11.67 -8.35
N ARG A 62 -0.35 11.49 -8.18
CA ARG A 62 0.37 10.42 -8.89
C ARG A 62 -0.02 9.04 -8.37
N GLU A 63 -0.15 8.88 -7.06
CA GLU A 63 -0.51 7.60 -6.47
C GLU A 63 -1.95 7.20 -6.82
N MET A 64 -2.86 8.16 -6.96
CA MET A 64 -4.22 7.91 -7.47
C MET A 64 -4.20 7.26 -8.87
N ASN A 65 -3.30 7.71 -9.76
CA ASN A 65 -3.14 7.08 -11.09
C ASN A 65 -2.55 5.67 -11.00
N ALA A 66 -1.69 5.40 -10.02
CA ALA A 66 -1.13 4.07 -9.78
C ALA A 66 -2.21 3.10 -9.29
N VAL A 67 -3.04 3.53 -8.34
CA VAL A 67 -4.20 2.76 -7.83
C VAL A 67 -5.20 2.48 -8.94
N GLU A 68 -5.50 3.47 -9.79
CA GLU A 68 -6.37 3.26 -10.94
C GLU A 68 -5.79 2.23 -11.91
N SER A 69 -4.48 2.29 -12.19
CA SER A 69 -3.80 1.31 -13.04
C SER A 69 -3.86 -0.11 -12.46
N GLU A 70 -3.74 -0.26 -11.14
CA GLU A 70 -3.93 -1.54 -10.45
C GLU A 70 -5.36 -2.05 -10.58
N HIS A 71 -6.36 -1.18 -10.39
CA HIS A 71 -7.76 -1.54 -10.57
C HIS A 71 -8.05 -2.00 -12.01
N GLN A 72 -7.58 -1.25 -13.01
CA GLN A 72 -7.73 -1.59 -14.43
C GLN A 72 -7.12 -2.95 -14.76
N LYS A 73 -5.93 -3.25 -14.22
CA LYS A 73 -5.29 -4.57 -14.35
C LYS A 73 -6.18 -5.68 -13.78
N ASN A 74 -6.87 -5.43 -12.68
CA ASN A 74 -7.70 -6.41 -11.99
C ASN A 74 -9.08 -6.64 -12.63
N LEU A 75 -9.54 -5.78 -13.55
CA LEU A 75 -10.86 -5.91 -14.19
C LEU A 75 -11.07 -7.23 -14.96
N GLN A 76 -9.97 -7.79 -15.49
CA GLN A 76 -9.98 -9.06 -16.24
C GLN A 76 -9.60 -10.27 -15.36
N SER A 77 -9.40 -10.08 -14.06
CA SER A 77 -9.07 -11.16 -13.14
C SER A 77 -10.35 -11.80 -12.60
N ASP A 78 -10.58 -13.07 -12.94
CA ASP A 78 -11.76 -13.80 -12.46
C ASP A 78 -11.87 -13.83 -10.93
N THR A 79 -10.75 -13.97 -10.22
CA THR A 79 -10.71 -13.91 -8.75
C THR A 79 -11.29 -12.58 -8.24
N HIS A 80 -10.86 -11.44 -8.79
CA HIS A 80 -11.37 -10.14 -8.40
C HIS A 80 -12.82 -9.92 -8.82
N ARG A 81 -13.21 -10.39 -10.01
CA ARG A 81 -14.59 -10.29 -10.51
C ARG A 81 -15.55 -11.07 -9.63
N VAL A 82 -15.23 -12.32 -9.29
CA VAL A 82 -16.05 -13.17 -8.41
C VAL A 82 -16.13 -12.53 -7.02
N TYR A 83 -15.01 -12.04 -6.49
CA TYR A 83 -15.00 -11.38 -5.19
C TYR A 83 -15.94 -10.16 -5.15
N GLN A 84 -15.87 -9.29 -6.15
CA GLN A 84 -16.73 -8.12 -6.24
C GLN A 84 -18.21 -8.47 -6.50
N LEU A 85 -18.49 -9.53 -7.26
CA LEU A 85 -19.85 -10.03 -7.49
C LEU A 85 -20.51 -10.54 -6.20
N ILE A 86 -19.77 -11.26 -5.36
CA ILE A 86 -20.31 -11.75 -4.08
C ILE A 86 -20.71 -10.55 -3.21
N LYS A 87 -19.85 -9.52 -3.13
CA LYS A 87 -20.15 -8.26 -2.41
C LYS A 87 -21.40 -7.57 -2.93
N SER A 88 -21.55 -7.44 -4.25
CA SER A 88 -22.72 -6.76 -4.83
C SER A 88 -24.03 -7.49 -4.53
N ILE A 89 -24.03 -8.84 -4.56
CA ILE A 89 -25.23 -9.64 -4.25
C ILE A 89 -25.62 -9.48 -2.77
N CYS A 90 -24.65 -9.47 -1.85
CA CYS A 90 -24.92 -9.23 -0.42
C CYS A 90 -25.59 -7.86 -0.19
N LYS A 91 -25.13 -6.82 -0.89
CA LYS A 91 -25.70 -5.48 -0.83
C LYS A 91 -27.13 -5.43 -1.40
N GLU A 92 -27.37 -6.05 -2.55
CA GLU A 92 -28.69 -6.11 -3.20
C GLU A 92 -29.72 -6.87 -2.35
N ALA A 93 -29.29 -7.85 -1.57
CA ALA A 93 -30.13 -8.56 -0.61
C ALA A 93 -30.56 -7.70 0.61
N GLY A 94 -30.24 -6.41 0.63
CA GLY A 94 -30.67 -5.46 1.66
C GLY A 94 -29.76 -5.41 2.89
N SER A 95 -28.56 -5.98 2.80
CA SER A 95 -27.57 -5.91 3.88
C SER A 95 -27.02 -4.49 4.02
N SER A 96 -26.97 -3.98 5.25
CA SER A 96 -26.20 -2.76 5.61
C SER A 96 -24.74 -3.05 5.94
N HIS A 97 -24.31 -4.31 5.77
CA HIS A 97 -22.96 -4.73 6.10
C HIS A 97 -21.94 -4.03 5.18
N PRO A 98 -20.77 -3.62 5.70
CA PRO A 98 -19.71 -2.99 4.90
C PRO A 98 -19.04 -3.93 3.87
N TYR A 99 -19.59 -5.13 3.65
CA TYR A 99 -19.08 -6.13 2.71
C TYR A 99 -19.85 -6.05 1.40
#